data_AF-A0A654D0I0-F1
#
_entry.id   AF-A0A654D0I0-F1
#
_cell.length_a   1.000
_cell.length_b   1.000
_cell.length_c   1.000
_cell.angle_alpha   90.00
_cell.angle_beta   90.00
_cell.angle_gamma   90.00
#
_symmetry.space_group_name_H-M   'P 1'
#
loop_
_entity.id
_entity.type
_entity.pdbx_description
1 polymer ?
#
loop_
_entity_poly.entity_id
_entity_poly.type
_entity_poly.pdbx_seq_one_letter_code
_entity_poly.pdbx_strand_id
1 'polypeptide(L)' 'MRYRLDDPTLHKHIANSKFSGYPRFAQAAEGHLALQHHGEAARFRRLSIEIAD' A
#
# COMPACT_ATOMS: atom_id res chain seq x y z
N MET A 1 -5.72 12.75 8.73
CA MET A 1 -6.43 12.54 7.44
C MET A 1 -6.70 11.05 7.32
N ARG A 2 -7.97 10.62 7.36
CA ARG A 2 -8.33 9.18 7.35
C ARG A 2 -8.44 8.73 5.88
N TYR A 3 -7.53 7.87 5.43
CA TYR A 3 -7.58 7.31 4.09
C TYR A 3 -8.70 6.27 4.01
N ARG A 4 -9.52 6.32 2.97
CA ARG A 4 -10.67 5.43 2.77
C ARG A 4 -10.38 4.49 1.61
N LEU A 5 -10.20 3.22 1.90
CA LEU A 5 -9.99 2.20 0.86
C LEU A 5 -11.24 1.99 0.00
N ASP A 6 -12.42 2.37 0.50
CA ASP A 6 -13.70 2.31 -0.20
C ASP A 6 -14.02 3.56 -1.03
N ASP A 7 -13.09 4.51 -1.17
CA ASP A 7 -13.30 5.73 -1.95
C ASP A 7 -13.50 5.41 -3.46
N PRO A 8 -14.64 5.78 -4.08
CA PRO A 8 -14.86 5.57 -5.51
C PRO A 8 -13.80 6.22 -6.40
N THR A 9 -13.24 7.35 -5.97
CA THR A 9 -12.15 8.03 -6.69
C THR A 9 -10.88 7.19 -6.69
N LEU A 10 -10.55 6.56 -5.56
CA LEU A 10 -9.43 5.64 -5.45
C LEU A 10 -9.61 4.43 -6.38
N HIS A 11 -10.80 3.81 -6.37
CA HIS A 11 -11.11 2.69 -7.27
C HIS A 11 -10.94 3.07 -8.75
N LYS A 12 -11.40 4.26 -9.14
CA LYS A 12 -11.22 4.77 -10.50
C LYS A 12 -9.74 4.91 -10.86
N HIS A 13 -8.90 5.38 -9.94
CA HIS A 13 -7.45 5.47 -10.19
C HIS A 13 -6.79 4.10 -10.30
N ILE A 14 -7.14 3.14 -9.45
CA ILE A 14 -6.62 1.76 -9.50
C ILE A 14 -6.95 1.10 -10.84
N ALA A 15 -8.21 1.22 -11.29
CA ALA A 15 -8.67 0.66 -12.56
C ALA A 15 -7.91 1.20 -13.78
N ASN A 16 -7.35 2.41 -13.69
CA ASN A 16 -6.59 3.07 -14.76
C ASN A 16 -5.06 3.04 -14.53
N SER A 17 -4.57 2.14 -13.68
CA SER A 17 -3.15 2.02 -13.33
C SER A 17 -2.55 0.68 -13.76
N LYS A 18 -1.24 0.51 -13.56
CA LYS A 18 -0.57 -0.79 -13.70
C LYS A 18 -1.15 -1.90 -12.81
N PHE A 19 -1.98 -1.54 -11.82
CA PHE A 19 -2.62 -2.47 -10.91
C PHE A 19 -3.99 -2.97 -11.39
N SER A 20 -4.48 -2.51 -12.54
CA SER A 20 -5.82 -2.85 -13.06
C SER A 20 -6.05 -4.36 -13.25
N GLY A 21 -5.00 -5.13 -13.53
CA GLY A 21 -5.05 -6.58 -13.66
C GLY A 21 -5.09 -7.36 -12.34
N TYR A 22 -5.05 -6.68 -11.19
CA TYR A 22 -4.99 -7.31 -9.86
C TYR A 22 -6.29 -7.05 -9.09
N PRO A 23 -7.30 -7.92 -9.21
CA PRO A 23 -8.66 -7.66 -8.73
C PRO A 23 -8.81 -7.57 -7.20
N ARG A 24 -7.74 -7.83 -6.43
CA ARG A 24 -7.69 -7.70 -4.96
C ARG A 24 -6.77 -6.59 -4.47
N PHE A 25 -6.21 -5.78 -5.38
CA PHE A 25 -5.27 -4.72 -5.03
C PHE A 25 -5.95 -3.66 -4.15
N ALA A 26 -5.30 -3.30 -3.04
CA ALA A 26 -5.72 -2.26 -2.09
C ALA A 26 -7.14 -2.42 -1.50
N GLN A 27 -7.64 -3.66 -1.39
CA GLN A 27 -8.97 -3.93 -0.81
C GLN A 27 -8.94 -4.41 0.65
N ALA A 28 -7.81 -4.91 1.13
CA ALA A 28 -7.69 -5.41 2.49
C ALA A 28 -7.50 -4.25 3.47
N ALA A 29 -8.30 -4.23 4.54
CA ALA A 29 -8.19 -3.24 5.62
C ALA A 29 -6.90 -3.40 6.45
N GLU A 30 -6.30 -4.59 6.41
CA GLU A 30 -5.09 -4.96 7.13
C GLU A 30 -4.15 -5.71 6.18
N GLY A 31 -2.85 -5.67 6.49
CA GLY A 31 -1.84 -6.34 5.68
C GLY A 31 -0.44 -6.18 6.23
N HIS A 32 0.53 -6.61 5.44
CA HIS A 32 1.93 -6.53 5.80
C HIS A 32 2.54 -5.18 5.43
N LEU A 33 3.50 -4.72 6.23
CA LEU A 33 4.46 -3.72 5.80
C LEU A 33 5.49 -4.39 4.91
N ALA A 34 5.79 -3.79 3.76
CA ALA A 34 6.78 -4.29 2.82
C ALA A 34 7.94 -3.30 2.69
N LEU A 35 9.17 -3.81 2.78
CA LEU A 35 10.37 -3.09 2.38
C LEU A 35 10.77 -3.59 1.00
N GLN A 36 10.75 -2.71 0.00
CA GLN A 36 11.17 -3.02 -1.35
C GLN A 36 12.50 -2.33 -1.65
N HIS A 37 13.41 -3.03 -2.32
CA HIS A 37 14.59 -2.46 -2.96
C HIS A 37 14.56 -2.81 -4.45
N HIS A 38 15.16 -1.99 -5.29
CA HIS A 38 15.25 -2.24 -6.73
C HIS A 38 16.63 -1.83 -7.25
N GLY A 39 17.41 -2.80 -7.74
CA GLY A 39 18.67 -2.58 -8.45
C GLY A 39 19.93 -2.40 -7.58
N GLU A 40 19.80 -1.92 -6.34
CA GLU A 40 20.97 -1.62 -5.49
C GLU A 40 20.83 -2.15 -4.06
N ALA A 41 21.96 -2.16 -3.34
CA ALA A 41 22.03 -2.59 -1.95
C ALA A 41 21.31 -1.61 -1.00
N ALA A 42 20.42 -2.13 -0.17
CA ALA A 42 19.70 -1.37 0.84
C ALA A 42 20.04 -1.86 2.25
N ARG A 43 20.14 -0.94 3.22
CA ARG A 43 20.35 -1.25 4.64
C ARG A 43 19.30 -0.54 5.47
N PHE A 44 18.51 -1.31 6.21
CA PHE A 44 17.49 -0.80 7.13
C PHE A 44 17.90 -1.12 8.57
N ARG A 45 17.70 -0.18 9.50
CA ARG A 45 17.96 -0.38 10.94
C ARG A 45 17.01 0.48 11.76
N ARG A 46 16.70 0.02 12.97
CA ARG A 46 15.88 0.78 13.94
C ARG A 46 14.52 1.18 13.36
N LEU A 47 13.82 0.23 12.74
CA LEU A 47 12.44 0.42 12.29
C LEU A 47 11.49 0.15 13.46
N SER A 48 10.54 1.06 13.68
CA SER A 48 9.48 0.94 14.68
C SER A 48 8.14 1.32 14.06
N ILE A 49 7.07 0.71 14.54
CA ILE A 49 5.69 1.07 14.21
C ILE A 49 4.94 1.33 15.52
N GLU A 50 4.16 2.41 15.53
CA GLU A 50 3.20 2.72 16.57
C GLU A 50 1.82 2.74 15.92
N ILE A 51 0.86 2.09 16.55
CA ILE A 51 -0.54 2.16 16.14
C ILE A 51 -1.18 3.23 17.05
N ALA A 52 -1.75 4.26 16.43
CA ALA A 52 -2.55 5.24 17.17
C ALA A 52 -3.97 4.69 17.32
N ASP A 53 -4.50 4.79 18.55
CA ASP A 53 -5.91 4.47 18.88
C ASP A 53 -6.91 5.35 18.11
#